data_AF-A0A9D8UXQ9-F1
#
_entry.id   AF-A0A9D8UXQ9-F1
#
_cell.length_a   1.000
_cell.length_b   1.000
_cell.length_c   1.000
_cell.angle_alpha   90.00
_cell.angle_beta   90.00
_cell.angle_gamma   90.00
#
_symmetry.space_group_name_H-M   'P 1'
#
loop_
_entity.id
_entity.type
_entity.pdbx_description
1 polymer ?
#
loop_
_entity_poly.entity_id
_entity_poly.type
_entity_poly.pdbx_seq_one_letter_code
_entity_poly.pdbx_strand_id
1 'polypeptide(L)'
;MDVLVVDNSSDPTNWEVFEATYNTGTPDTLTRGTLRSSNTGSRVNFPAGTKTVVAAPSAVLFSIVSQTLDSNLRTAGSAGTYTVTTVSGLTPYDGYPITVEANHDSPAGACTLNPDGTGAVAIKLNDGTDPYAGAIQSGGKYDFQHDGTNFILKNPYVGNQSTATTSTPEFRGLSFKGATSTTTVTLQLGDPDAAKQGWVEYFNNGDALAFGANGEERARLAADGSFVVGSTSSSGVRTAIISSGTDPILRAYAQHASYANIVVDAITTRDNSSAFNYFTGRNSNGADNDFTLRGDGNGFADGAWTGGGADYAEFFEWADGNPDDEDRRGWSVVLVGDKIKRAEAGETPFGVISGNPSVVGDAAWNRWNEKYLRDDFGTYLQEDYEVVSWTGVDEKEFSFAVEDVPDGLDVPEHAERTIQQRRILNPAWNPTHEYVPRSERKEWDTVGVTGKVRLVKGEQVNPTWKKMRDVSAQVEEWFIK
;
A
#
# COMPACT_ATOMS: atom_id res chain seq x y z
N MET A 1 6.98 33.11 64.96
CA MET A 1 7.19 32.40 63.68
C MET A 1 7.91 31.11 64.01
N ASP A 2 7.61 30.02 63.32
CA ASP A 2 8.42 28.82 63.49
C ASP A 2 9.70 28.99 62.66
N VAL A 3 10.81 28.46 63.19
CA VAL A 3 12.11 28.52 62.56
C VAL A 3 12.70 27.13 62.50
N LEU A 4 13.14 26.75 61.30
CA LEU A 4 14.02 25.61 61.07
C LEU A 4 15.46 26.10 61.09
N VAL A 5 16.31 25.42 61.85
CA VAL A 5 17.76 25.58 61.78
C VAL A 5 18.37 24.24 61.39
N VAL A 6 19.27 24.26 60.40
CA VAL A 6 19.97 23.07 59.88
C VAL A 6 21.47 23.36 59.78
N ASP A 7 22.29 22.37 60.16
CA ASP A 7 23.75 22.45 60.03
C ASP A 7 24.20 22.62 58.58
N ASN A 8 23.61 21.86 57.66
CA ASN A 8 23.85 21.94 56.23
C ASN A 8 22.60 21.45 55.47
N SER A 9 22.07 22.23 54.54
CA SER A 9 20.90 21.85 53.74
C SER A 9 21.16 20.71 52.74
N SER A 10 22.42 20.38 52.44
CA SER A 10 22.74 19.23 51.58
C SER A 10 22.95 17.92 52.34
N ASP A 11 23.12 17.99 53.66
CA ASP A 11 23.27 16.82 54.55
C ASP A 11 22.79 17.19 55.97
N PRO A 12 21.47 17.17 56.20
CA PRO A 12 20.83 17.76 57.37
C PRO A 12 20.91 16.82 58.59
N THR A 13 22.11 16.35 58.94
CA THR A 13 22.32 15.43 60.07
C THR A 13 21.90 16.03 61.41
N ASN A 14 22.05 17.35 61.59
CA ASN A 14 21.62 18.12 62.75
C ASN A 14 20.61 19.19 62.35
N TRP A 15 19.42 19.12 62.94
CA TRP A 15 18.35 20.09 62.69
C TRP A 15 17.40 20.20 63.88
N GLU A 16 16.80 21.37 64.04
CA GLU A 16 15.67 21.57 64.95
C GLU A 16 14.67 22.59 64.39
N VAL A 17 13.41 22.40 64.75
CA VAL A 17 12.31 23.34 64.50
C VAL A 17 11.83 23.86 65.84
N PHE A 18 11.74 25.18 65.99
CA PHE A 18 11.25 25.82 67.22
C PHE A 18 10.50 27.12 66.93
N GLU A 19 9.64 27.54 67.85
CA GLU A 19 9.06 28.88 67.84
C GLU A 19 10.14 29.90 68.13
N ALA A 20 10.32 30.92 67.30
CA ALA A 20 11.32 31.95 67.52
C ALA A 20 10.74 33.35 67.66
N THR A 21 11.40 34.17 68.47
CA THR A 21 11.20 35.62 68.53
C THR A 21 12.37 36.32 67.84
N TYR A 22 12.06 37.13 66.83
CA TYR A 22 13.05 37.94 66.13
C TYR A 22 13.23 39.27 66.86
N ASN A 23 14.48 39.59 67.24
CA ASN A 23 14.83 40.85 67.89
C ASN A 23 15.71 41.67 66.96
N THR A 24 15.22 42.86 66.59
CA THR A 24 15.95 43.82 65.76
C THR A 24 17.10 44.45 66.55
N GLY A 25 18.31 44.49 65.97
CA GLY A 25 19.51 45.03 66.61
C GLY A 25 20.74 45.07 65.69
N THR A 26 21.93 45.32 66.25
CA THR A 26 23.20 45.22 65.49
C THR A 26 24.16 44.30 66.25
N PRO A 27 24.20 42.99 65.94
CA PRO A 27 23.44 42.28 64.90
C PRO A 27 21.99 41.97 65.33
N ASP A 28 21.11 41.73 64.37
CA ASP A 28 19.81 41.11 64.63
C ASP A 28 20.01 39.73 65.28
N THR A 29 19.13 39.37 66.21
CA THR A 29 19.21 38.08 66.91
C THR A 29 17.90 37.33 66.86
N LEU A 30 18.00 36.01 66.84
CA LEU A 30 16.87 35.10 66.93
C LEU A 30 16.90 34.38 68.28
N THR A 31 15.89 34.60 69.12
CA THR A 31 15.79 33.90 70.41
C THR A 31 14.98 32.62 70.23
N ARG A 32 15.56 31.48 70.64
CA ARG A 32 14.88 30.18 70.61
C ARG A 32 13.79 30.10 71.68
N GLY A 33 12.54 29.95 71.27
CA GLY A 33 11.38 29.62 72.10
C GLY A 33 11.09 28.12 72.08
N THR A 34 9.83 27.70 72.20
CA THR A 34 9.39 26.30 72.34
C THR A 34 9.94 25.39 71.23
N LEU A 35 10.57 24.26 71.60
CA LEU A 35 11.03 23.25 70.63
C LEU A 35 9.82 22.49 70.07
N ARG A 36 9.73 22.39 68.75
CA ARG A 36 8.70 21.62 68.04
C ARG A 36 9.18 20.22 67.70
N SER A 37 10.34 20.11 67.06
CA SER A 37 10.94 18.84 66.66
C SER A 37 12.44 19.00 66.44
N SER A 38 13.18 17.89 66.46
CA SER A 38 14.61 17.86 66.17
C SER A 38 15.05 16.43 65.87
N ASN A 39 16.18 16.28 65.19
CA ASN A 39 16.82 14.97 64.98
C ASN A 39 17.19 14.23 66.28
N THR A 40 17.35 14.94 67.41
CA THR A 40 17.74 14.34 68.72
C THR A 40 16.59 14.21 69.71
N GLY A 41 15.38 14.67 69.36
CA GLY A 41 14.26 14.81 70.30
C GLY A 41 14.50 15.85 71.42
N SER A 42 15.55 16.67 71.31
CA SER A 42 15.95 17.71 72.26
C SER A 42 16.65 18.86 71.53
N ARG A 43 16.92 19.97 72.22
CA ARG A 43 17.58 21.11 71.55
C ARG A 43 18.96 20.72 71.03
N VAL A 44 19.23 21.11 69.79
CA VAL A 44 20.47 20.78 69.10
C VAL A 44 21.55 21.81 69.43
N ASN A 45 22.69 21.31 69.90
CA ASN A 45 23.91 22.08 70.07
C ASN A 45 24.65 22.16 68.73
N PHE A 46 24.28 23.14 67.92
CA PHE A 46 24.89 23.36 66.62
C PHE A 46 26.37 23.76 66.75
N PRO A 47 27.30 23.06 66.07
CA PRO A 47 28.71 23.46 66.03
C PRO A 47 28.90 24.80 65.31
N ALA A 48 30.03 25.47 65.57
CA ALA A 48 30.36 26.74 64.92
C ALA A 48 30.45 26.58 63.38
N GLY A 49 29.90 27.54 62.64
CA GLY A 49 29.89 27.55 61.17
C GLY A 49 28.56 28.08 60.61
N THR A 50 28.48 28.24 59.28
CA THR A 50 27.26 28.69 58.59
C THR A 50 26.12 27.69 58.81
N LYS A 51 24.90 28.20 58.99
CA LYS A 51 23.67 27.40 59.14
C LYS A 51 22.63 27.88 58.15
N THR A 52 21.79 26.97 57.71
CA THR A 52 20.56 27.34 56.98
C THR A 52 19.48 27.62 58.02
N VAL A 53 19.02 28.87 58.08
CA VAL A 53 17.93 29.30 58.97
C VAL A 53 16.75 29.70 58.10
N VAL A 54 15.64 28.99 58.26
CA VAL A 54 14.39 29.27 57.54
C VAL A 54 13.35 29.70 58.54
N ALA A 55 12.84 30.91 58.40
CA ALA A 55 11.73 31.43 59.19
C ALA A 55 10.48 31.56 58.31
N ALA A 56 9.38 30.92 58.70
CA ALA A 56 8.12 30.99 57.97
C ALA A 56 6.93 30.90 58.94
N PRO A 57 5.71 31.31 58.52
CA PRO A 57 4.49 30.96 59.23
C PRO A 57 4.39 29.43 59.37
N SER A 58 3.87 28.95 60.50
CA SER A 58 3.84 27.51 60.84
C SER A 58 3.28 26.61 59.72
N ALA A 59 2.23 27.05 59.03
CA ALA A 59 1.63 26.31 57.92
C ALA A 59 2.54 26.16 56.69
N VAL A 60 3.41 27.14 56.42
CA VAL A 60 4.32 27.14 55.26
C VAL A 60 5.66 26.48 55.61
N LEU A 61 6.09 26.59 56.87
CA LEU A 61 7.36 26.03 57.30
C LEU A 61 7.41 24.51 57.11
N PHE A 62 6.29 23.81 57.28
CA PHE A 62 6.22 22.35 57.12
C PHE A 62 6.65 21.89 55.72
N SER A 63 6.16 22.55 54.67
CA SER A 63 6.54 22.24 53.29
C SER A 63 8.02 22.50 53.02
N ILE A 64 8.55 23.60 53.57
CA ILE A 64 9.96 23.94 53.41
C ILE A 64 10.84 22.96 54.20
N VAL A 65 10.41 22.53 55.40
CA VAL A 65 11.11 21.55 56.23
C VAL A 65 11.18 20.21 55.51
N SER A 66 10.08 19.72 54.94
CA SER A 66 10.09 18.48 54.15
C SER A 66 11.01 18.62 52.94
N GLN A 67 10.95 19.71 52.17
CA GLN A 67 11.86 19.92 51.04
C GLN A 67 13.34 20.03 51.44
N THR A 68 13.63 20.54 52.64
CA THR A 68 15.00 20.79 53.11
C THR A 68 15.61 19.58 53.82
N LEU A 69 14.83 18.85 54.62
CA LEU A 69 15.30 17.72 55.41
C LEU A 69 15.15 16.39 54.66
N ASP A 70 14.12 16.27 53.82
CA ASP A 70 13.72 15.03 53.15
C ASP A 70 14.01 15.07 51.63
N SER A 71 15.00 15.86 51.21
CA SER A 71 15.28 16.12 49.78
C SER A 71 15.76 14.91 48.96
N ASN A 72 16.17 13.83 49.62
CA ASN A 72 16.77 12.64 49.01
C ASN A 72 16.16 11.34 49.55
N LEU A 73 14.86 11.34 49.83
CA LEU A 73 14.17 10.13 50.26
C LEU A 73 14.17 9.06 49.16
N ARG A 74 14.39 7.82 49.59
CA ARG A 74 14.29 6.63 48.75
C ARG A 74 13.34 5.66 49.39
N THR A 75 12.47 5.05 48.60
CA THR A 75 11.61 3.99 49.13
C THR A 75 12.40 2.70 49.33
N ALA A 76 11.95 1.88 50.27
CA ALA A 76 12.32 0.47 50.40
C ALA A 76 11.07 -0.40 50.23
N GLY A 77 11.21 -1.73 50.35
CA GLY A 77 10.10 -2.69 50.21
C GLY A 77 10.12 -3.42 48.87
N SER A 78 8.95 -3.75 48.34
CA SER A 78 8.75 -4.56 47.14
C SER A 78 7.77 -3.89 46.16
N ALA A 79 7.65 -4.43 44.94
CA ALA A 79 6.64 -3.97 43.98
C ALA A 79 5.24 -3.89 44.64
N GLY A 80 4.61 -2.72 44.58
CA GLY A 80 3.29 -2.44 45.16
C GLY A 80 3.25 -2.19 46.68
N THR A 81 4.37 -2.35 47.40
CA THR A 81 4.44 -2.06 48.84
C THR A 81 5.71 -1.27 49.14
N TYR A 82 5.55 0.04 49.22
CA TYR A 82 6.64 0.99 49.42
C TYR A 82 6.69 1.42 50.88
N THR A 83 7.90 1.52 51.42
CA THR A 83 8.15 2.14 52.73
C THR A 83 9.11 3.31 52.56
N VAL A 84 9.01 4.34 53.39
CA VAL A 84 9.95 5.45 53.39
C VAL A 84 10.23 5.89 54.82
N THR A 85 11.47 6.25 55.14
CA THR A 85 11.86 6.78 56.45
C THR A 85 12.22 8.25 56.28
N THR A 86 11.42 9.15 56.84
CA THR A 86 11.65 10.59 56.82
C THR A 86 12.72 10.99 57.83
N VAL A 87 13.51 12.01 57.49
CA VAL A 87 14.52 12.62 58.36
C VAL A 87 13.87 13.67 59.27
N SER A 88 12.78 14.29 58.80
CA SER A 88 12.06 15.34 59.54
C SER A 88 11.30 14.81 60.77
N GLY A 89 10.89 13.53 60.80
CA GLY A 89 10.11 12.96 61.91
C GLY A 89 8.80 13.71 62.22
N LEU A 90 8.41 14.62 61.32
CA LEU A 90 7.20 15.41 61.40
C LEU A 90 6.10 14.57 60.76
N THR A 91 5.02 14.29 61.49
CA THR A 91 3.88 13.52 60.97
C THR A 91 3.30 14.20 59.72
N PRO A 92 3.53 13.68 58.50
CA PRO A 92 3.24 14.40 57.28
C PRO A 92 1.84 14.08 56.78
N TYR A 93 0.85 14.83 57.25
CA TYR A 93 -0.56 14.61 56.88
C TYR A 93 -1.38 15.87 56.63
N ASP A 94 -0.75 17.03 56.44
CA ASP A 94 -1.45 18.31 56.27
C ASP A 94 -1.45 18.80 54.81
N GLY A 95 -1.71 17.89 53.86
CA GLY A 95 -1.94 18.25 52.45
C GLY A 95 -0.70 18.71 51.69
N TYR A 96 0.52 18.39 52.11
CA TYR A 96 1.75 18.66 51.34
C TYR A 96 2.36 17.36 50.80
N PRO A 97 2.93 17.36 49.57
CA PRO A 97 3.52 16.17 48.98
C PRO A 97 4.88 15.82 49.60
N ILE A 98 5.19 14.53 49.67
CA ILE A 98 6.53 14.00 49.93
C ILE A 98 7.11 13.50 48.60
N THR A 99 8.28 13.99 48.23
CA THR A 99 9.01 13.52 47.05
C THR A 99 9.94 12.36 47.42
N VAL A 100 9.80 11.21 46.77
CA VAL A 100 10.63 10.03 47.01
C VAL A 100 11.10 9.40 45.70
N GLU A 101 12.33 8.90 45.67
CA GLU A 101 12.84 8.06 44.58
C GLU A 101 12.39 6.61 44.82
N ALA A 102 11.68 6.02 43.87
CA ALA A 102 11.12 4.68 44.03
C ALA A 102 12.19 3.60 43.81
N ASN A 103 12.16 2.52 44.59
CA ASN A 103 13.06 1.37 44.44
C ASN A 103 12.51 0.26 43.52
N HIS A 104 11.20 0.22 43.28
CA HIS A 104 10.55 -0.80 42.45
C HIS A 104 9.45 -0.22 41.58
N ASP A 105 9.25 -0.87 40.43
CA ASP A 105 8.11 -0.59 39.57
C ASP A 105 6.79 -0.99 40.23
N SER A 106 5.73 -0.22 40.01
CA SER A 106 4.39 -0.58 40.49
C SER A 106 3.82 -1.73 39.64
N PRO A 107 3.21 -2.75 40.26
CA PRO A 107 2.37 -3.70 39.54
C PRO A 107 1.06 -3.01 39.10
N ALA A 108 0.25 -3.70 38.31
CA ALA A 108 -1.13 -3.27 38.10
C ALA A 108 -1.96 -3.54 39.37
N GLY A 109 -2.64 -2.51 39.88
CA GLY A 109 -3.56 -2.64 41.02
C GLY A 109 -3.04 -2.02 42.31
N ALA A 110 -3.59 -2.46 43.44
CA ALA A 110 -3.40 -1.82 44.74
C ALA A 110 -1.91 -1.69 45.12
N CYS A 111 -1.50 -0.44 45.38
CA CYS A 111 -0.17 -0.10 45.87
C CYS A 111 -0.29 0.63 47.22
N THR A 112 0.73 0.54 48.07
CA THR A 112 0.75 1.23 49.38
C THR A 112 2.06 1.96 49.65
N LEU A 113 2.00 3.04 50.43
CA LEU A 113 3.14 3.74 51.01
C LEU A 113 3.02 3.72 52.54
N ASN A 114 4.06 3.28 53.23
CA ASN A 114 4.16 3.33 54.69
C ASN A 114 5.31 4.26 55.11
N PRO A 115 5.01 5.54 55.41
CA PRO A 115 6.00 6.46 55.96
C PRO A 115 6.27 6.16 57.44
N ASP A 116 7.54 6.09 57.81
CA ASP A 116 8.03 5.98 59.19
C ASP A 116 7.46 4.81 60.02
N GLY A 117 6.96 3.77 59.34
CA GLY A 117 6.35 2.62 59.99
C GLY A 117 5.02 2.92 60.68
N THR A 118 4.37 4.04 60.35
CA THR A 118 3.10 4.49 60.97
C THR A 118 1.87 3.71 60.49
N GLY A 119 1.98 3.01 59.36
CA GLY A 119 0.93 2.19 58.77
C GLY A 119 0.91 2.30 57.25
N ALA A 120 0.61 1.20 56.55
CA ALA A 120 0.51 1.20 55.10
C ALA A 120 -0.78 1.92 54.66
N VAL A 121 -0.62 2.98 53.87
CA VAL A 121 -1.71 3.76 53.29
C VAL A 121 -1.77 3.50 51.79
N ALA A 122 -2.97 3.39 51.22
CA ALA A 122 -3.12 3.14 49.79
C ALA A 122 -2.63 4.32 48.94
N ILE A 123 -1.98 4.00 47.82
CA ILE A 123 -1.60 4.95 46.78
C ILE A 123 -2.69 4.96 45.71
N LYS A 124 -3.16 6.13 45.32
CA LYS A 124 -4.17 6.35 44.28
C LYS A 124 -3.69 7.36 43.25
N LEU A 125 -4.25 7.30 42.05
CA LEU A 125 -4.13 8.35 41.04
C LEU A 125 -5.10 9.51 41.37
N ASN A 126 -4.97 10.65 40.68
CA ASN A 126 -5.85 11.81 40.91
C ASN A 126 -7.35 11.52 40.64
N ASP A 127 -7.67 10.47 39.89
CA ASP A 127 -9.05 10.03 39.63
C ASP A 127 -9.58 8.99 40.65
N GLY A 128 -8.79 8.67 41.67
CA GLY A 128 -9.13 7.70 42.71
C GLY A 128 -8.90 6.23 42.34
N THR A 129 -8.41 5.95 41.14
CA THR A 129 -8.07 4.57 40.72
C THR A 129 -6.73 4.11 41.28
N ASP A 130 -6.51 2.79 41.27
CA ASP A 130 -5.22 2.21 41.62
C ASP A 130 -4.17 2.50 40.52
N PRO A 131 -2.87 2.61 40.87
CA PRO A 131 -1.81 2.73 39.89
C PRO A 131 -1.82 1.58 38.85
N TYR A 132 -1.62 1.92 37.58
CA TYR A 132 -1.37 0.94 36.53
C TYR A 132 0.07 0.39 36.62
N ALA A 133 0.32 -0.74 35.95
CA ALA A 133 1.67 -1.31 35.89
C ALA A 133 2.66 -0.31 35.31
N GLY A 134 3.73 -0.01 36.05
CA GLY A 134 4.74 0.97 35.67
C GLY A 134 4.35 2.45 35.86
N ALA A 135 3.22 2.76 36.52
CA ALA A 135 2.88 4.12 36.94
C ALA A 135 3.93 4.72 37.90
N ILE A 136 4.61 3.87 38.67
CA ILE A 136 5.82 4.17 39.43
C ILE A 136 6.93 3.30 38.82
N GLN A 137 8.08 3.86 38.52
CA GLN A 137 9.25 3.17 37.98
C GLN A 137 10.43 3.29 38.94
N SER A 138 11.20 2.22 39.10
CA SER A 138 12.44 2.20 39.87
C SER A 138 13.40 3.29 39.38
N GLY A 139 13.95 4.07 40.31
CA GLY A 139 14.79 5.25 40.06
C GLY A 139 14.02 6.53 39.70
N GLY A 140 12.70 6.45 39.47
CA GLY A 140 11.84 7.61 39.24
C GLY A 140 11.56 8.38 40.54
N LYS A 141 11.45 9.71 40.46
CA LYS A 141 11.06 10.58 41.60
C LYS A 141 9.59 10.92 41.55
N TYR A 142 8.89 10.63 42.63
CA TYR A 142 7.43 10.73 42.71
C TYR A 142 6.96 11.53 43.92
N ASP A 143 5.94 12.34 43.71
CA ASP A 143 5.30 13.18 44.72
C ASP A 143 4.03 12.49 45.23
N PHE A 144 4.04 12.17 46.53
CA PHE A 144 2.92 11.56 47.24
C PHE A 144 2.26 12.57 48.17
N GLN A 145 1.05 13.04 47.85
CA GLN A 145 0.29 13.95 48.70
C GLN A 145 -0.81 13.20 49.43
N HIS A 146 -0.82 13.25 50.76
CA HIS A 146 -1.92 12.65 51.54
C HIS A 146 -3.19 13.51 51.43
N ASP A 147 -4.33 12.91 51.09
CA ASP A 147 -5.63 13.59 50.94
C ASP A 147 -6.54 13.49 52.18
N GLY A 148 -6.06 12.82 53.23
CA GLY A 148 -6.80 12.50 54.45
C GLY A 148 -7.21 11.03 54.55
N THR A 149 -7.17 10.27 53.45
CA THR A 149 -7.47 8.82 53.40
C THR A 149 -6.40 8.03 52.66
N ASN A 150 -5.88 8.55 51.54
CA ASN A 150 -4.92 7.89 50.65
C ASN A 150 -3.75 8.83 50.32
N PHE A 151 -2.66 8.26 49.81
CA PHE A 151 -1.63 9.01 49.11
C PHE A 151 -1.98 9.17 47.64
N ILE A 152 -2.12 10.39 47.18
CA ILE A 152 -2.32 10.71 45.77
C ILE A 152 -0.97 10.88 45.09
N LEU A 153 -0.68 10.00 44.12
CA LEU A 153 0.48 10.08 43.25
C LEU A 153 0.29 11.21 42.24
N LYS A 154 1.07 12.28 42.36
CA LYS A 154 0.87 13.51 41.56
C LYS A 154 1.48 13.48 40.19
N ASN A 155 2.54 12.70 40.01
CA ASN A 155 3.31 12.62 38.78
C ASN A 155 3.56 11.16 38.36
N PRO A 156 2.49 10.35 38.14
CA PRO A 156 2.67 8.99 37.64
C PRO A 156 3.45 9.01 36.32
N TYR A 157 4.30 8.01 36.10
CA TYR A 157 4.97 7.84 34.83
C TYR A 157 3.94 7.52 33.75
N VAL A 158 3.79 8.45 32.80
CA VAL A 158 3.05 8.23 31.57
C VAL A 158 4.07 7.88 30.49
N GLY A 159 3.98 6.68 29.90
CA GLY A 159 4.65 6.46 28.61
C GLY A 159 4.17 7.51 27.61
N ASN A 160 4.95 7.83 26.57
CA ASN A 160 4.55 8.79 25.53
C ASN A 160 3.32 8.29 24.75
N GLN A 161 2.14 8.34 25.35
CA GLN A 161 0.84 8.06 24.76
C GLN A 161 0.20 9.39 24.42
N SER A 162 0.08 9.67 23.12
CA SER A 162 -0.76 10.76 22.64
C SER A 162 -2.16 10.20 22.40
N THR A 163 -3.04 10.31 23.41
CA THR A 163 -4.42 9.82 23.33
C THR A 163 -5.32 10.95 22.86
N ALA A 164 -6.02 10.74 21.75
CA ALA A 164 -6.96 11.72 21.23
C ALA A 164 -8.38 11.41 21.74
N THR A 165 -9.00 12.36 22.44
CA THR A 165 -10.27 12.17 23.16
C THR A 165 -11.49 12.82 22.48
N THR A 166 -11.30 13.44 21.33
CA THR A 166 -12.36 14.11 20.56
C THR A 166 -12.99 13.17 19.53
N SER A 167 -14.23 13.46 19.09
CA SER A 167 -14.95 12.68 18.07
C SER A 167 -14.32 12.75 16.66
N THR A 168 -13.41 13.70 16.42
CA THR A 168 -12.66 13.86 15.16
C THR A 168 -11.21 14.26 15.45
N PRO A 169 -10.41 13.37 16.06
CA PRO A 169 -9.04 13.72 16.39
C PRO A 169 -8.17 13.75 15.14
N GLU A 170 -7.29 14.76 15.04
CA GLU A 170 -6.26 14.82 14.00
C GLU A 170 -4.86 14.88 14.63
N PHE A 171 -3.95 14.05 14.12
CA PHE A 171 -2.52 14.16 14.39
C PHE A 171 -1.83 14.56 13.09
N ARG A 172 -1.20 15.74 13.06
CA ARG A 172 -0.48 16.26 11.89
C ARG A 172 1.03 16.19 12.14
N GLY A 173 1.79 15.80 11.12
CA GLY A 173 3.26 15.83 11.18
C GLY A 173 3.92 14.74 12.04
N LEU A 174 3.24 13.61 12.24
CA LEU A 174 3.78 12.48 12.97
C LEU A 174 4.93 11.83 12.17
N SER A 175 6.15 11.87 12.70
CA SER A 175 7.34 11.28 12.08
C SER A 175 7.87 10.16 12.98
N PHE A 176 8.02 8.98 12.40
CA PHE A 176 8.66 7.84 13.05
C PHE A 176 10.00 7.54 12.35
N LYS A 177 11.08 7.43 13.11
CA LYS A 177 12.43 7.17 12.58
C LYS A 177 13.09 6.07 13.38
N GLY A 178 13.68 5.11 12.68
CA GLY A 178 14.51 4.08 13.29
C GLY A 178 15.78 4.69 13.87
N ALA A 179 16.28 4.14 14.97
CA ALA A 179 17.52 4.61 15.59
C ALA A 179 18.77 4.24 14.77
N THR A 180 18.66 3.21 13.93
CA THR A 180 19.71 2.68 13.06
C THR A 180 19.15 2.31 11.69
N SER A 181 20.03 2.05 10.72
CA SER A 181 19.66 1.50 9.40
C SER A 181 19.07 0.08 9.43
N THR A 182 19.01 -0.54 10.61
CA THR A 182 18.46 -1.89 10.79
C THR A 182 17.19 -1.92 11.64
N THR A 183 16.86 -0.80 12.30
CA THR A 183 15.67 -0.71 13.15
C THR A 183 14.44 -0.53 12.28
N THR A 184 13.41 -1.37 12.37
CA THR A 184 12.16 -1.15 11.62
C THR A 184 11.31 -0.07 12.26
N VAL A 185 10.41 0.51 11.46
CA VAL A 185 9.47 1.52 11.92
C VAL A 185 8.06 1.04 11.61
N THR A 186 7.28 0.75 12.65
CA THR A 186 5.96 0.13 12.53
C THR A 186 4.88 1.06 13.05
N LEU A 187 3.82 1.24 12.26
CA LEU A 187 2.53 1.71 12.72
C LEU A 187 1.62 0.51 12.94
N GLN A 188 1.34 0.19 14.21
CA GLN A 188 0.41 -0.88 14.56
C GLN A 188 -1.04 -0.41 14.42
N LEU A 189 -1.87 -1.19 13.74
CA LEU A 189 -3.29 -0.91 13.51
C LEU A 189 -4.10 -2.14 13.96
N GLY A 190 -4.80 -2.10 15.09
CA GLY A 190 -5.53 -3.28 15.55
C GLY A 190 -6.32 -3.08 16.83
N ASP A 191 -7.01 -4.13 17.24
CA ASP A 191 -7.62 -4.25 18.57
C ASP A 191 -6.62 -4.91 19.56
N PRO A 192 -6.96 -5.06 20.85
CA PRO A 192 -6.07 -5.66 21.84
C PRO A 192 -5.64 -7.12 21.56
N ASP A 193 -6.23 -7.80 20.58
CA ASP A 193 -5.87 -9.17 20.19
C ASP A 193 -4.63 -9.16 19.27
N ALA A 194 -3.50 -9.62 19.82
CA ALA A 194 -2.22 -9.69 19.12
C ALA A 194 -2.27 -10.54 17.83
N ALA A 195 -3.24 -11.44 17.67
CA ALA A 195 -3.38 -12.26 16.48
C ALA A 195 -4.02 -11.53 15.29
N LYS A 196 -4.79 -10.45 15.54
CA LYS A 196 -5.59 -9.76 14.52
C LYS A 196 -5.06 -8.39 14.14
N GLN A 197 -3.88 -8.03 14.60
CA GLN A 197 -3.32 -6.71 14.33
C GLN A 197 -2.88 -6.61 12.86
N GLY A 198 -3.31 -5.53 12.21
CA GLY A 198 -2.71 -5.04 10.99
C GLY A 198 -1.55 -4.10 11.30
N TRP A 199 -0.72 -3.84 10.30
CA TRP A 199 0.41 -2.93 10.44
C TRP A 199 0.81 -2.31 9.10
N VAL A 200 1.44 -1.15 9.19
CA VAL A 200 2.23 -0.56 8.11
C VAL A 200 3.65 -0.44 8.62
N GLU A 201 4.62 -1.05 7.93
CA GLU A 201 6.00 -1.13 8.39
C GLU A 201 6.96 -0.71 7.28
N TYR A 202 7.93 0.12 7.65
CA TYR A 202 9.09 0.39 6.81
C TYR A 202 10.26 -0.48 7.27
N PHE A 203 10.68 -1.37 6.37
CA PHE A 203 11.86 -2.20 6.53
C PHE A 203 13.09 -1.42 6.05
N ASN A 204 13.88 -0.89 6.98
CA ASN A 204 15.14 -0.23 6.66
C ASN A 204 16.15 -1.21 6.05
N ASN A 205 16.09 -2.49 6.42
CA ASN A 205 16.84 -3.51 5.70
C ASN A 205 16.09 -3.89 4.41
N GLY A 206 16.56 -3.41 3.27
CA GLY A 206 15.96 -3.62 1.95
C GLY A 206 15.02 -2.51 1.47
N ASP A 207 14.98 -1.38 2.18
CA ASP A 207 14.26 -0.14 1.83
C ASP A 207 12.84 -0.37 1.28
N ALA A 208 12.05 -1.17 2.00
CA ALA A 208 10.72 -1.60 1.55
C ALA A 208 9.61 -1.10 2.49
N LEU A 209 8.49 -0.69 1.91
CA LEU A 209 7.26 -0.38 2.63
C LEU A 209 6.29 -1.56 2.52
N ALA A 210 5.80 -2.07 3.64
CA ALA A 210 4.95 -3.23 3.68
C ALA A 210 3.67 -3.01 4.51
N PHE A 211 2.67 -3.81 4.17
CA PHE A 211 1.34 -3.81 4.77
C PHE A 211 1.04 -5.22 5.28
N GLY A 212 0.71 -5.35 6.55
CA GLY A 212 0.35 -6.63 7.16
C GLY A 212 -1.06 -6.67 7.71
N ALA A 213 -1.61 -7.89 7.77
CA ALA A 213 -2.89 -8.19 8.38
C ALA A 213 -2.92 -9.63 8.88
N ASN A 214 -3.49 -9.81 10.08
CA ASN A 214 -3.59 -11.11 10.75
C ASN A 214 -2.21 -11.77 10.92
N GLY A 215 -1.25 -11.00 11.44
CA GLY A 215 0.11 -11.46 11.75
C GLY A 215 1.04 -11.66 10.55
N GLU A 216 0.55 -11.48 9.32
CA GLU A 216 1.30 -11.78 8.09
C GLU A 216 1.40 -10.55 7.18
N GLU A 217 2.50 -10.44 6.42
CA GLU A 217 2.65 -9.46 5.36
C GLU A 217 1.73 -9.81 4.17
N ARG A 218 1.01 -8.81 3.65
CA ARG A 218 0.04 -8.97 2.56
C ARG A 218 0.44 -8.24 1.29
N ALA A 219 1.15 -7.14 1.41
CA ALA A 219 1.64 -6.38 0.26
C ALA A 219 2.93 -5.64 0.58
N ARG A 220 3.77 -5.43 -0.43
CA ARG A 220 5.05 -4.72 -0.34
C ARG A 220 5.27 -3.84 -1.56
N LEU A 221 5.78 -2.63 -1.32
CA LEU A 221 6.51 -1.83 -2.28
C LEU A 221 8.00 -1.94 -1.97
N ALA A 222 8.77 -2.61 -2.82
CA ALA A 222 10.21 -2.80 -2.62
C ALA A 222 11.03 -1.63 -3.18
N ALA A 223 12.32 -1.57 -2.82
CA ALA A 223 13.25 -0.53 -3.25
C ALA A 223 13.41 -0.43 -4.78
N ASP A 224 13.23 -1.54 -5.50
CA ASP A 224 13.25 -1.60 -6.97
C ASP A 224 11.94 -1.10 -7.61
N GLY A 225 11.00 -0.57 -6.82
CA GLY A 225 9.70 -0.09 -7.29
C GLY A 225 8.69 -1.20 -7.59
N SER A 226 8.99 -2.47 -7.31
CA SER A 226 8.01 -3.55 -7.47
C SER A 226 6.92 -3.47 -6.40
N PHE A 227 5.66 -3.57 -6.84
CA PHE A 227 4.51 -3.73 -5.95
C PHE A 227 4.02 -5.17 -6.00
N VAL A 228 4.16 -5.89 -4.89
CA VAL A 228 3.84 -7.30 -4.81
C VAL A 228 2.76 -7.53 -3.76
N VAL A 229 1.73 -8.29 -4.11
CA VAL A 229 0.65 -8.72 -3.21
C VAL A 229 0.80 -10.22 -2.98
N GLY A 230 0.84 -10.64 -1.72
CA GLY A 230 0.93 -12.05 -1.30
C GLY A 230 2.34 -12.65 -1.27
N SER A 231 3.40 -11.84 -1.27
CA SER A 231 4.80 -12.29 -1.10
C SER A 231 5.63 -11.26 -0.31
N THR A 232 6.68 -11.74 0.37
CA THR A 232 7.62 -10.94 1.17
C THR A 232 8.92 -10.60 0.45
N SER A 233 9.07 -11.01 -0.82
CA SER A 233 10.26 -10.79 -1.64
C SER A 233 9.96 -10.07 -2.96
N SER A 234 10.96 -9.36 -3.51
CA SER A 234 10.91 -8.80 -4.86
C SER A 234 10.84 -9.93 -5.89
N SER A 235 9.95 -9.81 -6.87
CA SER A 235 9.61 -10.92 -7.79
C SER A 235 10.29 -10.82 -9.18
N GLY A 236 11.26 -9.92 -9.38
CA GLY A 236 11.85 -9.66 -10.70
C GLY A 236 10.85 -9.12 -11.73
N VAL A 237 9.67 -8.72 -11.28
CA VAL A 237 8.58 -8.10 -12.06
C VAL A 237 8.11 -6.86 -11.31
N ARG A 238 7.61 -5.86 -12.04
CA ARG A 238 7.14 -4.59 -11.44
C ARG A 238 5.84 -4.76 -10.64
N THR A 239 5.00 -5.73 -10.99
CA THR A 239 3.78 -6.04 -10.24
C THR A 239 3.50 -7.54 -10.26
N ALA A 240 3.19 -8.11 -9.09
CA ALA A 240 2.74 -9.50 -8.97
C ALA A 240 1.61 -9.63 -7.95
N ILE A 241 0.64 -10.50 -8.25
CA ILE A 241 -0.43 -10.91 -7.33
C ILE A 241 -0.33 -12.42 -7.16
N ILE A 242 0.00 -12.86 -5.95
CA ILE A 242 0.28 -14.25 -5.62
C ILE A 242 -0.77 -14.71 -4.60
N SER A 243 -1.40 -15.87 -4.87
CA SER A 243 -2.42 -16.46 -4.01
C SER A 243 -2.21 -17.96 -3.89
N SER A 244 -2.42 -18.49 -2.68
CA SER A 244 -2.51 -19.92 -2.40
C SER A 244 -3.96 -20.43 -2.36
N GLY A 245 -4.94 -19.56 -2.59
CA GLY A 245 -6.37 -19.87 -2.65
C GLY A 245 -6.84 -20.26 -4.05
N THR A 246 -8.11 -20.66 -4.17
CA THR A 246 -8.72 -21.08 -5.45
C THR A 246 -9.60 -20.01 -6.11
N ASP A 247 -9.70 -18.83 -5.51
CA ASP A 247 -10.46 -17.71 -6.06
C ASP A 247 -9.74 -17.08 -7.26
N PRO A 248 -10.46 -16.38 -8.16
CA PRO A 248 -9.84 -15.65 -9.27
C PRO A 248 -8.78 -14.64 -8.78
N ILE A 249 -7.59 -14.69 -9.37
CA ILE A 249 -6.47 -13.78 -9.02
C ILE A 249 -6.71 -12.35 -9.53
N LEU A 250 -7.31 -12.21 -10.72
CA LEU A 250 -7.64 -10.92 -11.32
C LEU A 250 -9.08 -10.92 -11.85
N ARG A 251 -9.85 -9.90 -11.46
CA ARG A 251 -11.17 -9.62 -12.02
C ARG A 251 -11.26 -8.14 -12.39
N ALA A 252 -11.28 -7.84 -13.68
CA ALA A 252 -11.61 -6.53 -14.21
C ALA A 252 -13.07 -6.54 -14.69
N TYR A 253 -13.90 -5.62 -14.19
CA TYR A 253 -15.34 -5.64 -14.44
C TYR A 253 -15.91 -4.23 -14.63
N ALA A 254 -16.50 -3.97 -15.80
CA ALA A 254 -17.26 -2.75 -16.09
C ALA A 254 -18.76 -3.01 -15.86
N GLN A 255 -19.35 -2.31 -14.90
CA GLN A 255 -20.74 -2.53 -14.45
C GLN A 255 -21.80 -1.79 -15.25
N HIS A 256 -21.39 -0.83 -16.09
CA HIS A 256 -22.33 -0.01 -16.83
C HIS A 256 -22.90 -0.79 -18.04
N ALA A 257 -24.23 -0.89 -18.14
CA ALA A 257 -24.90 -1.69 -19.18
C ALA A 257 -24.65 -1.20 -20.62
N SER A 258 -24.21 0.05 -20.78
CA SER A 258 -23.82 0.64 -22.08
C SER A 258 -22.32 0.95 -22.14
N TYR A 259 -21.50 0.28 -21.34
CA TYR A 259 -20.05 0.47 -21.38
C TYR A 259 -19.51 0.19 -22.80
N ALA A 260 -18.75 1.15 -23.33
CA ALA A 260 -18.16 1.11 -24.67
C ALA A 260 -16.73 1.66 -24.61
N ASN A 261 -15.84 0.98 -23.88
CA ASN A 261 -14.41 1.34 -23.75
C ASN A 261 -13.57 0.07 -23.45
N ILE A 262 -12.30 0.23 -23.08
CA ILE A 262 -11.33 -0.85 -22.88
C ILE A 262 -11.25 -1.27 -21.40
N VAL A 263 -11.49 -2.56 -21.11
CA VAL A 263 -11.40 -3.13 -19.75
C VAL A 263 -9.95 -3.43 -19.35
N VAL A 264 -9.14 -3.90 -20.30
CA VAL A 264 -7.70 -4.17 -20.13
C VAL A 264 -6.98 -3.65 -21.36
N ASP A 265 -6.06 -2.70 -21.16
CA ASP A 265 -5.26 -2.09 -22.22
C ASP A 265 -3.78 -2.45 -22.05
N ALA A 266 -3.13 -2.89 -23.12
CA ALA A 266 -1.74 -3.33 -23.12
C ALA A 266 -0.97 -2.59 -24.23
N ILE A 267 -0.21 -1.57 -23.82
CA ILE A 267 0.51 -0.68 -24.73
C ILE A 267 2.02 -0.88 -24.56
N THR A 268 2.74 -0.93 -25.69
CA THR A 268 4.21 -0.87 -25.72
C THR A 268 4.65 0.23 -26.66
N THR A 269 5.81 0.82 -26.40
CA THR A 269 6.44 1.81 -27.30
C THR A 269 7.16 1.13 -28.48
N ARG A 270 7.49 -0.16 -28.34
CA ARG A 270 8.20 -0.91 -29.39
C ARG A 270 7.29 -1.20 -30.58
N ASP A 271 7.82 -1.02 -31.79
CA ASP A 271 7.16 -1.43 -33.03
C ASP A 271 6.85 -2.94 -33.09
N ASN A 272 5.99 -3.35 -34.04
CA ASN A 272 5.55 -4.74 -34.16
C ASN A 272 6.74 -5.70 -34.21
N SER A 273 6.82 -6.64 -33.27
CA SER A 273 7.97 -7.55 -33.16
C SER A 273 7.58 -8.87 -32.54
N SER A 274 8.23 -9.95 -32.99
CA SER A 274 8.10 -11.28 -32.37
C SER A 274 8.85 -11.39 -31.04
N ALA A 275 9.61 -10.37 -30.65
CA ALA A 275 10.46 -10.36 -29.46
C ALA A 275 9.71 -10.06 -28.14
N PHE A 276 8.42 -9.75 -28.19
CA PHE A 276 7.60 -9.50 -27.00
C PHE A 276 6.18 -10.04 -27.18
N ASN A 277 5.44 -10.15 -26.07
CA ASN A 277 4.06 -10.61 -26.04
C ASN A 277 3.18 -9.60 -25.32
N TYR A 278 1.94 -9.43 -25.80
CA TYR A 278 0.89 -8.71 -25.07
C TYR A 278 0.25 -9.59 -24.00
N PHE A 279 0.14 -10.90 -24.28
CA PHE A 279 -0.39 -11.88 -23.34
C PHE A 279 0.37 -13.20 -23.43
N THR A 280 0.58 -13.85 -22.29
CA THR A 280 1.11 -15.21 -22.22
C THR A 280 0.41 -15.99 -21.10
N GLY A 281 -0.31 -17.04 -21.46
CA GLY A 281 -0.88 -18.01 -20.53
C GLY A 281 0.09 -19.16 -20.36
N ARG A 282 0.47 -19.46 -19.11
CA ARG A 282 1.47 -20.49 -18.79
C ARG A 282 0.94 -21.54 -17.82
N ASN A 283 1.39 -22.77 -17.99
CA ASN A 283 1.21 -23.86 -17.03
C ASN A 283 2.54 -24.26 -16.39
N SER A 284 2.53 -25.31 -15.55
CA SER A 284 3.74 -25.92 -14.98
C SER A 284 4.68 -24.92 -14.31
N ASN A 285 4.12 -24.02 -13.50
CA ASN A 285 4.86 -22.95 -12.80
C ASN A 285 5.65 -22.02 -13.75
N GLY A 286 5.10 -21.72 -14.92
CA GLY A 286 5.69 -20.79 -15.88
C GLY A 286 6.66 -21.43 -16.88
N ALA A 287 6.82 -22.76 -16.84
CA ALA A 287 7.74 -23.47 -17.73
C ALA A 287 7.21 -23.65 -19.15
N ASP A 288 5.89 -23.64 -19.33
CA ASP A 288 5.24 -23.96 -20.60
C ASP A 288 4.17 -22.92 -20.97
N ASN A 289 4.10 -22.55 -22.25
CA ASN A 289 3.18 -21.52 -22.76
C ASN A 289 2.01 -22.18 -23.51
N ASP A 290 0.80 -22.19 -22.94
CA ASP A 290 -0.38 -22.75 -23.62
C ASP A 290 -1.01 -21.77 -24.64
N PHE A 291 -0.89 -20.47 -24.35
CA PHE A 291 -1.48 -19.40 -25.16
C PHE A 291 -0.54 -18.20 -25.24
N THR A 292 -0.37 -17.64 -26.44
CA THR A 292 0.45 -16.43 -26.63
C THR A 292 -0.22 -15.49 -27.62
N LEU A 293 -0.40 -14.23 -27.22
CA LEU A 293 -0.70 -13.11 -28.12
C LEU A 293 0.57 -12.28 -28.27
N ARG A 294 1.21 -12.40 -29.44
CA ARG A 294 2.56 -11.87 -29.68
C ARG A 294 2.52 -10.44 -30.21
N GLY A 295 3.60 -9.70 -29.97
CA GLY A 295 3.79 -8.30 -30.34
C GLY A 295 3.73 -8.00 -31.85
N ASP A 296 3.93 -9.01 -32.69
CA ASP A 296 3.78 -8.91 -34.15
C ASP A 296 2.35 -9.15 -34.65
N GLY A 297 1.41 -9.38 -33.72
CA GLY A 297 -0.02 -9.58 -33.99
C GLY A 297 -0.42 -11.03 -34.21
N ASN A 298 0.48 -11.99 -33.99
CA ASN A 298 0.15 -13.41 -34.10
C ASN A 298 -0.46 -13.96 -32.80
N GLY A 299 -1.47 -14.82 -32.93
CA GLY A 299 -2.09 -15.57 -31.83
C GLY A 299 -1.76 -17.05 -31.93
N PHE A 300 -1.30 -17.64 -30.82
CA PHE A 300 -0.95 -19.05 -30.72
C PHE A 300 -1.75 -19.72 -29.60
N ALA A 301 -2.17 -20.95 -29.85
CA ALA A 301 -2.80 -21.83 -28.89
C ALA A 301 -2.26 -23.24 -29.11
N ASP A 302 -1.81 -23.91 -28.05
CA ASP A 302 -1.35 -25.30 -28.11
C ASP A 302 -2.50 -26.29 -28.33
N GLY A 303 -3.73 -25.85 -28.05
CA GLY A 303 -4.98 -26.53 -28.38
C GLY A 303 -5.61 -26.03 -29.68
N ALA A 304 -6.91 -25.73 -29.64
CA ALA A 304 -7.69 -25.29 -30.80
C ALA A 304 -8.24 -23.87 -30.62
N TRP A 305 -8.33 -23.14 -31.73
CA TRP A 305 -9.22 -21.97 -31.86
C TRP A 305 -10.58 -22.45 -32.35
N THR A 306 -11.63 -22.28 -31.54
CA THR A 306 -12.98 -22.77 -31.88
C THR A 306 -13.94 -21.59 -32.02
N GLY A 307 -14.33 -21.28 -33.25
CA GLY A 307 -15.36 -20.30 -33.58
C GLY A 307 -16.78 -20.89 -33.56
N GLY A 308 -17.80 -20.05 -33.43
CA GLY A 308 -19.21 -20.48 -33.41
C GLY A 308 -19.83 -20.75 -34.79
N GLY A 309 -19.17 -20.32 -35.88
CA GLY A 309 -19.61 -20.54 -37.25
C GLY A 309 -19.28 -21.93 -37.79
N ALA A 310 -19.81 -22.27 -38.97
CA ALA A 310 -19.77 -23.65 -39.51
C ALA A 310 -19.01 -23.81 -40.84
N ASP A 311 -18.58 -22.71 -41.45
CA ASP A 311 -17.88 -22.66 -42.73
C ASP A 311 -16.61 -21.79 -42.63
N TYR A 312 -15.71 -22.01 -43.59
CA TYR A 312 -14.60 -21.10 -43.88
C TYR A 312 -15.02 -20.20 -45.03
N ALA A 313 -14.84 -18.89 -44.85
CA ALA A 313 -15.19 -17.89 -45.84
C ALA A 313 -14.05 -16.90 -46.07
N GLU A 314 -14.07 -16.22 -47.21
CA GLU A 314 -13.18 -15.11 -47.53
C GLU A 314 -13.99 -13.92 -48.05
N PHE A 315 -13.48 -12.72 -47.84
CA PHE A 315 -14.12 -11.52 -48.38
C PHE A 315 -13.88 -11.38 -49.88
N PHE A 316 -14.95 -11.09 -50.64
CA PHE A 316 -14.89 -10.74 -52.05
C PHE A 316 -15.67 -9.46 -52.32
N GLU A 317 -15.20 -8.67 -53.30
CA GLU A 317 -15.88 -7.46 -53.72
C GLU A 317 -16.93 -7.78 -54.79
N TRP A 318 -18.12 -7.19 -54.68
CA TRP A 318 -19.16 -7.28 -55.70
C TRP A 318 -18.79 -6.49 -56.95
N ALA A 319 -18.99 -7.10 -58.12
CA ALA A 319 -18.74 -6.44 -59.40
C ALA A 319 -19.64 -5.21 -59.62
N ASP A 320 -20.83 -5.19 -59.04
CA ASP A 320 -21.77 -4.07 -59.09
C ASP A 320 -21.59 -3.07 -57.92
N GLY A 321 -20.75 -3.41 -56.94
CA GLY A 321 -20.53 -2.60 -55.74
C GLY A 321 -21.70 -2.56 -54.75
N ASN A 322 -22.73 -3.40 -54.91
CA ASN A 322 -23.94 -3.44 -54.08
C ASN A 322 -24.54 -2.03 -53.81
N PRO A 323 -24.99 -1.30 -54.84
CA PRO A 323 -25.33 0.11 -54.72
C PRO A 323 -26.46 0.36 -53.71
N ASP A 324 -27.40 -0.59 -53.60
CA ASP A 324 -28.60 -0.52 -52.78
C ASP A 324 -28.48 -1.15 -51.39
N ASP A 325 -27.27 -1.61 -51.00
CA ASP A 325 -27.00 -2.22 -49.69
C ASP A 325 -27.91 -3.42 -49.38
N GLU A 326 -28.07 -4.31 -50.37
CA GLU A 326 -28.93 -5.48 -50.26
C GLU A 326 -28.34 -6.53 -49.31
N ASP A 327 -29.19 -7.21 -48.55
CA ASP A 327 -28.81 -8.44 -47.84
C ASP A 327 -28.72 -9.60 -48.83
N ARG A 328 -27.49 -9.95 -49.23
CA ARG A 328 -27.21 -10.97 -50.25
C ARG A 328 -26.87 -12.34 -49.65
N ARG A 329 -27.08 -12.53 -48.34
CA ARG A 329 -26.76 -13.79 -47.65
C ARG A 329 -27.53 -14.96 -48.26
N GLY A 330 -26.80 -16.04 -48.51
CA GLY A 330 -27.32 -17.26 -49.11
C GLY A 330 -27.47 -17.23 -50.63
N TRP A 331 -27.02 -16.18 -51.32
CA TRP A 331 -26.87 -16.20 -52.78
C TRP A 331 -25.65 -17.05 -53.16
N SER A 332 -25.77 -17.84 -54.23
CA SER A 332 -24.59 -18.50 -54.80
C SER A 332 -23.89 -17.57 -55.77
N VAL A 333 -22.56 -17.65 -55.82
CA VAL A 333 -21.74 -16.67 -56.55
C VAL A 333 -20.71 -17.31 -57.46
N VAL A 334 -20.38 -16.57 -58.53
CA VAL A 334 -19.32 -16.86 -59.50
C VAL A 334 -18.35 -15.67 -59.58
N LEU A 335 -17.15 -15.93 -60.09
CA LEU A 335 -16.15 -14.88 -60.31
C LEU A 335 -16.38 -14.14 -61.64
N VAL A 336 -16.16 -12.83 -61.60
CA VAL A 336 -16.02 -11.94 -62.76
C VAL A 336 -14.72 -11.17 -62.58
N GLY A 337 -13.65 -11.67 -63.21
CA GLY A 337 -12.29 -11.21 -62.90
C GLY A 337 -11.92 -11.58 -61.47
N ASP A 338 -11.58 -10.60 -60.65
CA ASP A 338 -11.27 -10.69 -59.22
C ASP A 338 -12.48 -10.40 -58.30
N LYS A 339 -13.65 -10.12 -58.87
CA LYS A 339 -14.89 -9.78 -58.15
C LYS A 339 -15.94 -10.89 -58.24
N ILE A 340 -17.04 -10.73 -57.51
CA ILE A 340 -18.18 -11.67 -57.51
C ILE A 340 -19.45 -11.10 -58.15
N LYS A 341 -20.24 -11.99 -58.74
CA LYS A 341 -21.66 -11.74 -59.09
C LYS A 341 -22.52 -12.92 -58.66
N ARG A 342 -23.84 -12.72 -58.58
CA ARG A 342 -24.80 -13.79 -58.34
C ARG A 342 -24.76 -14.78 -59.51
N ALA A 343 -24.80 -16.07 -59.21
CA ALA A 343 -24.74 -17.11 -60.20
C ALA A 343 -26.05 -17.15 -61.02
N GLU A 344 -25.91 -17.20 -62.34
CA GLU A 344 -27.01 -17.27 -63.30
C GLU A 344 -27.18 -18.69 -63.85
N ALA A 345 -28.33 -18.96 -64.46
CA ALA A 345 -28.64 -20.28 -64.99
C ALA A 345 -27.57 -20.77 -65.98
N GLY A 346 -27.00 -21.95 -65.70
CA GLY A 346 -25.93 -22.56 -66.50
C GLY A 346 -24.51 -22.30 -65.98
N GLU A 347 -24.34 -21.43 -64.98
CA GLU A 347 -23.05 -21.21 -64.33
C GLU A 347 -22.81 -22.16 -63.15
N THR A 348 -21.53 -22.39 -62.83
CA THR A 348 -21.14 -23.22 -61.69
C THR A 348 -20.61 -22.34 -60.57
N PRO A 349 -21.38 -22.13 -59.47
CA PRO A 349 -20.92 -21.30 -58.36
C PRO A 349 -19.75 -21.95 -57.61
N PHE A 350 -18.89 -21.12 -57.04
CA PHE A 350 -17.75 -21.59 -56.23
C PHE A 350 -18.03 -21.48 -54.73
N GLY A 351 -18.94 -20.59 -54.33
CA GLY A 351 -19.32 -20.42 -52.93
C GLY A 351 -20.67 -19.75 -52.78
N VAL A 352 -21.03 -19.51 -51.52
CA VAL A 352 -22.31 -18.90 -51.12
C VAL A 352 -22.02 -17.75 -50.16
N ILE A 353 -22.74 -16.64 -50.26
CA ILE A 353 -22.59 -15.55 -49.30
C ILE A 353 -22.93 -16.05 -47.89
N SER A 354 -21.91 -16.11 -47.02
CA SER A 354 -22.00 -16.66 -45.68
C SER A 354 -22.51 -15.61 -44.70
N GLY A 355 -23.41 -16.00 -43.81
CA GLY A 355 -23.92 -15.15 -42.74
C GLY A 355 -23.30 -15.41 -41.38
N ASN A 356 -22.56 -16.51 -41.19
CA ASN A 356 -21.96 -16.87 -39.90
C ASN A 356 -20.75 -17.81 -40.07
N PRO A 357 -19.67 -17.34 -40.73
CA PRO A 357 -18.44 -18.12 -40.90
C PRO A 357 -17.71 -18.35 -39.58
N SER A 358 -17.04 -19.49 -39.45
CA SER A 358 -16.19 -19.81 -38.28
C SER A 358 -14.84 -19.12 -38.37
N VAL A 359 -14.32 -19.03 -39.59
CA VAL A 359 -13.04 -18.42 -39.94
C VAL A 359 -13.26 -17.55 -41.16
N VAL A 360 -12.75 -16.33 -41.11
CA VAL A 360 -12.83 -15.37 -42.23
C VAL A 360 -11.43 -14.97 -42.65
N GLY A 361 -11.06 -15.36 -43.87
CA GLY A 361 -9.85 -14.89 -44.54
C GLY A 361 -10.05 -13.52 -45.20
N ASP A 362 -8.94 -12.84 -45.49
CA ASP A 362 -8.88 -11.54 -46.18
C ASP A 362 -9.80 -10.45 -45.56
N ALA A 363 -9.96 -10.43 -44.24
CA ALA A 363 -10.85 -9.46 -43.58
C ALA A 363 -10.35 -8.00 -43.62
N ALA A 364 -9.04 -7.79 -43.72
CA ALA A 364 -8.37 -6.48 -43.57
C ALA A 364 -8.83 -5.70 -42.31
N TRP A 365 -9.26 -6.39 -41.26
CA TRP A 365 -10.09 -5.83 -40.19
C TRP A 365 -9.55 -4.57 -39.46
N ASN A 366 -8.24 -4.37 -39.36
CA ASN A 366 -7.65 -3.30 -38.53
C ASN A 366 -6.83 -2.25 -39.26
N ARG A 367 -6.66 -2.36 -40.58
CA ARG A 367 -5.87 -1.41 -41.36
C ARG A 367 -6.12 -1.59 -42.85
N TRP A 368 -5.81 -0.54 -43.61
CA TRP A 368 -5.73 -0.66 -45.06
C TRP A 368 -4.82 -1.82 -45.46
N ASN A 369 -5.34 -2.70 -46.32
CA ASN A 369 -4.70 -3.98 -46.63
C ASN A 369 -3.26 -3.83 -47.16
N GLU A 370 -2.99 -2.71 -47.82
CA GLU A 370 -1.70 -2.33 -48.41
C GLU A 370 -0.91 -1.33 -47.57
N LYS A 371 -1.24 -1.12 -46.28
CA LYS A 371 -0.49 -0.21 -45.40
C LYS A 371 1.01 -0.55 -45.35
N TYR A 372 1.36 -1.83 -45.39
CA TYR A 372 2.75 -2.30 -45.40
C TYR A 372 3.05 -3.01 -46.70
N LEU A 373 4.27 -2.83 -47.21
CA LEU A 373 4.74 -3.53 -48.40
C LEU A 373 4.84 -5.03 -48.14
N ARG A 374 4.52 -5.79 -49.18
CA ARG A 374 4.61 -7.25 -49.22
C ARG A 374 5.38 -7.68 -50.45
N ASP A 375 5.96 -8.87 -50.40
CA ASP A 375 6.51 -9.53 -51.58
C ASP A 375 5.39 -10.11 -52.47
N ASP A 376 5.78 -10.66 -53.63
CA ASP A 376 4.86 -11.27 -54.61
C ASP A 376 4.05 -12.45 -54.05
N PHE A 377 4.44 -13.00 -52.88
CA PHE A 377 3.77 -14.10 -52.20
C PHE A 377 2.90 -13.62 -51.02
N GLY A 378 2.81 -12.32 -50.78
CA GLY A 378 1.98 -11.72 -49.73
C GLY A 378 2.65 -11.64 -48.35
N THR A 379 3.94 -11.98 -48.24
CA THR A 379 4.70 -11.88 -46.99
C THR A 379 5.12 -10.44 -46.75
N TYR A 380 5.01 -9.94 -45.52
CA TYR A 380 5.45 -8.58 -45.19
C TYR A 380 6.96 -8.41 -45.41
N LEU A 381 7.33 -7.32 -46.08
CA LEU A 381 8.72 -6.88 -46.12
C LEU A 381 9.07 -6.16 -44.80
N GLN A 382 10.29 -6.41 -44.31
CA GLN A 382 10.81 -5.84 -43.07
C GLN A 382 12.03 -4.98 -43.38
N GLU A 383 12.21 -3.90 -42.63
CA GLU A 383 13.43 -3.09 -42.62
C GLU A 383 14.09 -3.10 -41.24
N ASP A 384 15.41 -2.93 -41.25
CA ASP A 384 16.17 -2.66 -40.04
C ASP A 384 16.04 -1.16 -39.70
N TYR A 385 15.81 -0.85 -38.42
CA TYR A 385 15.85 0.51 -37.88
C TYR A 385 16.67 0.53 -36.58
N GLU A 386 17.21 1.69 -36.25
CA GLU A 386 18.10 1.85 -35.10
C GLU A 386 17.32 2.42 -33.90
N VAL A 387 17.52 1.81 -32.73
CA VAL A 387 16.98 2.27 -31.46
C VAL A 387 18.12 2.71 -30.56
N VAL A 388 17.97 3.88 -29.96
CA VAL A 388 18.92 4.44 -28.99
C VAL A 388 18.31 4.42 -27.59
N SER A 389 19.08 3.97 -26.60
CA SER A 389 18.65 3.90 -25.19
C SER A 389 19.74 4.31 -24.21
N TRP A 390 19.36 4.99 -23.14
CA TRP A 390 20.27 5.41 -22.06
C TRP A 390 19.52 5.66 -20.76
N THR A 391 20.26 5.74 -19.65
CA THR A 391 19.72 6.14 -18.35
C THR A 391 20.12 7.58 -18.07
N GLY A 392 19.13 8.43 -17.76
CA GLY A 392 19.32 9.82 -17.39
C GLY A 392 19.95 9.99 -16.00
N VAL A 393 20.34 11.23 -15.69
CA VAL A 393 20.92 11.60 -14.38
C VAL A 393 19.94 11.43 -13.21
N ASP A 394 18.64 11.35 -13.50
CA ASP A 394 17.53 11.10 -12.58
C ASP A 394 17.15 9.61 -12.50
N GLU A 395 18.02 8.71 -13.00
CA GLU A 395 17.79 7.26 -13.12
C GLU A 395 16.60 6.89 -14.03
N LYS A 396 16.09 7.84 -14.80
CA LYS A 396 15.03 7.59 -15.78
C LYS A 396 15.59 6.93 -17.03
N GLU A 397 14.99 5.82 -17.45
CA GLU A 397 15.33 5.18 -18.72
C GLU A 397 14.69 5.92 -19.90
N PHE A 398 15.48 6.13 -20.95
CA PHE A 398 15.08 6.69 -22.23
C PHE A 398 15.33 5.64 -23.32
N SER A 399 14.39 5.49 -24.25
CA SER A 399 14.50 4.56 -25.39
C SER A 399 13.62 5.06 -26.54
N PHE A 400 14.23 5.30 -27.70
CA PHE A 400 13.55 5.82 -28.89
C PHE A 400 14.12 5.18 -30.16
N ALA A 401 13.29 5.02 -31.20
CA ALA A 401 13.83 4.92 -32.55
C ALA A 401 14.61 6.20 -32.86
N VAL A 402 15.75 6.11 -33.56
CA VAL A 402 16.63 7.26 -33.82
C VAL A 402 15.89 8.39 -34.54
N GLU A 403 14.97 8.03 -35.43
CA GLU A 403 14.11 8.97 -36.15
C GLU A 403 13.02 9.63 -35.30
N ASP A 404 12.68 9.07 -34.14
CA ASP A 404 11.60 9.51 -33.26
C ASP A 404 12.13 10.20 -31.99
N VAL A 405 13.44 10.48 -31.91
CA VAL A 405 14.02 11.26 -30.82
C VAL A 405 13.38 12.66 -30.83
N PRO A 406 12.74 13.09 -29.72
CA PRO A 406 12.09 14.40 -29.67
C PRO A 406 13.05 15.55 -29.97
N ASP A 407 12.59 16.54 -30.74
CA ASP A 407 13.38 17.74 -31.05
C ASP A 407 13.88 18.42 -29.77
N GLY A 408 15.19 18.67 -29.70
CA GLY A 408 15.85 19.29 -28.56
C GLY A 408 16.22 18.34 -27.41
N LEU A 409 16.00 17.03 -27.57
CA LEU A 409 16.53 16.04 -26.63
C LEU A 409 17.98 15.66 -26.99
N ASP A 410 18.92 16.00 -26.11
CA ASP A 410 20.33 15.64 -26.30
C ASP A 410 20.54 14.14 -26.03
N VAL A 411 20.94 13.40 -27.05
CA VAL A 411 21.32 11.98 -26.95
C VAL A 411 22.78 11.91 -26.46
N PRO A 412 23.07 11.28 -25.31
CA PRO A 412 24.43 11.22 -24.81
C PRO A 412 25.31 10.26 -25.62
N GLU A 413 26.63 10.49 -25.61
CA GLU A 413 27.59 9.67 -26.36
C GLU A 413 27.61 8.19 -25.90
N HIS A 414 27.31 7.94 -24.63
CA HIS A 414 27.27 6.59 -24.05
C HIS A 414 25.94 5.85 -24.28
N ALA A 415 25.00 6.42 -25.05
CA ALA A 415 23.75 5.75 -25.34
C ALA A 415 23.98 4.45 -26.11
N GLU A 416 23.32 3.39 -25.68
CA GLU A 416 23.34 2.09 -26.36
C GLU A 416 22.53 2.20 -27.65
N ARG A 417 23.06 1.62 -28.73
CA ARG A 417 22.44 1.58 -30.06
C ARG A 417 22.19 0.15 -30.46
N THR A 418 20.95 -0.17 -30.77
CA THR A 418 20.52 -1.51 -31.15
C THR A 418 19.77 -1.49 -32.48
N ILE A 419 19.98 -2.51 -33.30
CA ILE A 419 19.23 -2.69 -34.55
C ILE A 419 18.01 -3.56 -34.26
N GLN A 420 16.85 -3.10 -34.70
CA GLN A 420 15.58 -3.81 -34.60
C GLN A 420 14.91 -3.90 -35.97
N GLN A 421 13.91 -4.77 -36.11
CA GLN A 421 13.16 -4.92 -37.35
C GLN A 421 11.72 -4.49 -37.21
N ARG A 422 11.19 -3.84 -38.24
CA ARG A 422 9.77 -3.44 -38.37
C ARG A 422 9.29 -3.60 -39.80
N ARG A 423 7.96 -3.58 -40.00
CA ARG A 423 7.35 -3.71 -41.34
C ARG A 423 7.55 -2.43 -42.14
N ILE A 424 7.91 -2.57 -43.42
CA ILE A 424 8.09 -1.42 -44.31
C ILE A 424 6.74 -0.80 -44.67
N LEU A 425 6.58 0.49 -44.43
CA LEU A 425 5.37 1.23 -44.76
C LEU A 425 5.26 1.42 -46.28
N ASN A 426 4.07 1.25 -46.85
CA ASN A 426 3.82 1.54 -48.25
C ASN A 426 3.82 3.07 -48.47
N PRO A 427 4.65 3.64 -49.37
CA PRO A 427 4.65 5.07 -49.65
C PRO A 427 3.31 5.63 -50.15
N ALA A 428 2.44 4.78 -50.69
CA ALA A 428 1.09 5.17 -51.10
C ALA A 428 0.10 5.26 -49.92
N TRP A 429 0.47 4.76 -48.74
CA TRP A 429 -0.39 4.84 -47.56
C TRP A 429 -0.47 6.27 -47.03
N ASN A 430 -1.69 6.78 -46.91
CA ASN A 430 -1.95 8.07 -46.29
C ASN A 430 -2.38 7.89 -44.82
N PRO A 431 -1.57 8.31 -43.82
CA PRO A 431 -1.92 8.21 -42.41
C PRO A 431 -3.14 9.03 -42.00
N THR A 432 -3.55 10.03 -42.79
CA THR A 432 -4.69 10.90 -42.45
C THR A 432 -6.02 10.39 -42.99
N HIS A 433 -6.02 9.33 -43.80
CA HIS A 433 -7.26 8.72 -44.29
C HIS A 433 -7.80 7.75 -43.25
N GLU A 434 -9.06 7.96 -42.86
CA GLU A 434 -9.80 7.02 -42.04
C GLU A 434 -10.00 5.70 -42.80
N TYR A 435 -9.66 4.59 -42.16
CA TYR A 435 -9.81 3.26 -42.73
C TYR A 435 -11.16 2.66 -42.34
N VAL A 436 -11.98 2.31 -43.34
CA VAL A 436 -13.22 1.55 -43.14
C VAL A 436 -12.97 0.06 -43.44
N PRO A 437 -13.11 -0.85 -42.46
CA PRO A 437 -12.95 -2.28 -42.64
C PRO A 437 -13.84 -2.86 -43.75
N ARG A 438 -13.40 -3.94 -44.41
CA ARG A 438 -14.23 -4.64 -45.42
C ARG A 438 -15.60 -5.04 -44.88
N SER A 439 -15.68 -5.44 -43.60
CA SER A 439 -16.94 -5.81 -42.93
C SER A 439 -17.95 -4.67 -42.80
N GLU A 440 -17.54 -3.42 -42.99
CA GLU A 440 -18.39 -2.22 -42.89
C GLU A 440 -18.64 -1.56 -44.26
N ARG A 441 -18.17 -2.20 -45.35
CA ARG A 441 -18.28 -1.68 -46.70
C ARG A 441 -19.23 -2.55 -47.51
N LYS A 442 -20.32 -1.94 -48.00
CA LYS A 442 -21.41 -2.63 -48.70
C LYS A 442 -20.96 -3.38 -49.95
N GLU A 443 -19.87 -2.96 -50.59
CA GLU A 443 -19.32 -3.63 -51.76
C GLU A 443 -18.60 -4.95 -51.44
N TRP A 444 -18.41 -5.31 -50.16
CA TRP A 444 -17.71 -6.52 -49.72
C TRP A 444 -18.65 -7.48 -49.00
N ASP A 445 -18.55 -8.78 -49.33
CA ASP A 445 -19.27 -9.85 -48.64
C ASP A 445 -18.36 -11.05 -48.38
N THR A 446 -18.66 -11.83 -47.34
CA THR A 446 -17.96 -13.09 -47.07
C THR A 446 -18.56 -14.23 -47.87
N VAL A 447 -17.75 -14.94 -48.67
CA VAL A 447 -18.15 -16.09 -49.46
C VAL A 447 -17.68 -17.38 -48.75
N GLY A 448 -18.63 -18.18 -48.27
CA GLY A 448 -18.37 -19.50 -47.73
C GLY A 448 -17.97 -20.47 -48.85
N VAL A 449 -16.76 -21.02 -48.74
CA VAL A 449 -16.14 -21.87 -49.78
C VAL A 449 -15.90 -23.30 -49.32
N THR A 450 -16.01 -23.59 -48.03
CA THR A 450 -16.03 -24.96 -47.50
C THR A 450 -16.76 -24.99 -46.15
N GLY A 451 -17.40 -26.12 -45.83
CA GLY A 451 -18.19 -26.29 -44.62
C GLY A 451 -19.70 -26.18 -44.88
N LYS A 452 -20.48 -25.91 -43.82
CA LYS A 452 -21.94 -25.88 -43.89
C LYS A 452 -22.43 -24.46 -44.14
N VAL A 453 -23.08 -24.23 -45.27
CA VAL A 453 -23.61 -22.92 -45.68
C VAL A 453 -25.15 -22.92 -45.75
N ARG A 454 -25.73 -21.73 -45.64
CA ARG A 454 -27.16 -21.48 -45.87
C ARG A 454 -27.35 -20.97 -47.29
N LEU A 455 -28.20 -21.62 -48.07
CA LEU A 455 -28.50 -21.25 -49.45
C LEU A 455 -29.97 -20.86 -49.58
N VAL A 456 -30.27 -19.78 -50.30
CA VAL A 456 -31.65 -19.42 -50.68
C VAL A 456 -32.18 -20.44 -51.68
N LYS A 457 -33.43 -20.86 -51.53
CA LYS A 457 -34.04 -21.83 -52.45
C LYS A 457 -34.12 -21.28 -53.88
N GLY A 458 -33.71 -22.10 -54.83
CA GLY A 458 -33.72 -21.76 -56.25
C GLY A 458 -32.42 -21.12 -56.76
N GLU A 459 -31.45 -20.84 -55.88
CA GLU A 459 -30.10 -20.46 -56.28
C GLU A 459 -29.42 -21.55 -57.11
N GLN A 460 -28.43 -21.15 -57.92
CA GLN A 460 -27.60 -22.12 -58.63
C GLN A 460 -26.76 -22.91 -57.63
N VAL A 461 -26.50 -24.18 -57.95
CA VAL A 461 -25.80 -25.11 -57.06
C VAL A 461 -24.66 -25.76 -57.83
N ASN A 462 -23.48 -25.78 -57.23
CA ASN A 462 -22.38 -26.54 -57.77
C ASN A 462 -22.69 -28.06 -57.66
N PRO A 463 -22.52 -28.87 -58.72
CA PRO A 463 -22.79 -30.31 -58.68
C PRO A 463 -22.06 -31.10 -57.58
N THR A 464 -20.96 -30.54 -57.05
CA THR A 464 -20.18 -31.15 -55.97
C THR A 464 -20.79 -30.95 -54.57
N TRP A 465 -21.62 -29.91 -54.38
CA TRP A 465 -22.24 -29.60 -53.10
C TRP A 465 -23.30 -30.64 -52.72
N LYS A 466 -23.52 -30.81 -51.41
CA LYS A 466 -24.48 -31.77 -50.88
C LYS A 466 -25.55 -31.07 -50.05
N LYS A 467 -26.81 -31.16 -50.48
CA LYS A 467 -27.95 -30.71 -49.66
C LYS A 467 -27.99 -31.55 -48.39
N MET A 468 -28.07 -30.88 -47.24
CA MET A 468 -28.18 -31.54 -45.94
C MET A 468 -29.62 -31.59 -45.47
N ARG A 469 -30.31 -30.45 -45.47
CA ARG A 469 -31.72 -30.32 -45.04
C ARG A 469 -32.32 -29.00 -45.49
N ASP A 470 -33.65 -28.92 -45.43
CA ASP A 470 -34.38 -27.66 -45.44
C ASP A 470 -34.29 -27.00 -44.07
N VAL A 471 -34.01 -25.69 -44.05
CA VAL A 471 -33.91 -24.88 -42.82
C VAL A 471 -35.22 -24.16 -42.57
N SER A 472 -35.81 -23.66 -43.65
CA SER A 472 -37.10 -22.95 -43.65
C SER A 472 -37.82 -23.13 -44.98
N ALA A 473 -38.94 -22.45 -45.15
CA ALA A 473 -39.64 -22.38 -46.42
C ALA A 473 -38.78 -21.78 -47.55
N GLN A 474 -37.77 -20.95 -47.22
CA GLN A 474 -36.98 -20.18 -48.20
C GLN A 474 -35.49 -20.54 -48.19
N VAL A 475 -34.99 -21.29 -47.20
CA VAL A 475 -33.56 -21.54 -47.01
C VAL A 475 -33.26 -23.02 -46.84
N GLU A 476 -32.16 -23.46 -47.43
CA GLU A 476 -31.59 -24.81 -47.37
C GLU A 476 -30.20 -24.78 -46.73
N GLU A 477 -29.80 -25.89 -46.11
CA GLU A 477 -28.45 -26.10 -45.61
C GLU A 477 -27.71 -27.02 -46.58
N TRP A 478 -26.53 -26.57 -47.01
CA TRP A 478 -25.68 -27.28 -47.97
C TRP A 478 -24.28 -27.44 -47.41
N PHE A 479 -23.64 -28.54 -47.75
CA PHE A 479 -22.23 -28.79 -47.46
C PHE A 479 -21.39 -28.56 -48.72
N ILE A 480 -20.46 -27.62 -48.62
CA ILE A 480 -19.41 -27.38 -49.62
C ILE A 480 -18.17 -28.13 -49.14
N LYS A 481 -17.62 -28.97 -50.02
CA LYS A 481 -16.50 -29.86 -49.69
C LYS A 481 -15.17 -29.15 -49.86
#